data_AF-A0A936HWB9-F1
#
_entry.id   AF-A0A936HWB9-F1
#
_cell.length_a   1.000
_cell.length_b   1.000
_cell.length_c   1.000
_cell.angle_alpha   90.00
_cell.angle_beta   90.00
_cell.angle_gamma   90.00
#
_symmetry.space_group_name_H-M   'P 1'
#
loop_
_entity.id
_entity.type
_entity.pdbx_description
1 polymer ?
#
loop_
_entity_poly.entity_id
_entity_poly.type
_entity_poly.pdbx_seq_one_letter_code
_entity_poly.pdbx_strand_id
1 'polypeptide(L)' 'MLVRRRVWFYRLAGERFAHAITFRIPMTAAKVKAALGQTVGVPAEIWGRSA' A
#
# COMPACT_ATOMS: atom_id res chain seq x y z
N MET A 1 -4.24 10.20 -13.49
CA MET A 1 -5.29 10.30 -12.44
C MET A 1 -4.68 9.95 -11.09
N LEU A 2 -4.58 10.91 -10.16
CA LEU A 2 -3.91 10.72 -8.87
C LEU A 2 -4.91 10.12 -7.86
N VAL A 3 -5.06 8.79 -7.87
CA VAL A 3 -6.01 8.09 -6.99
C VAL A 3 -5.51 8.16 -5.55
N ARG A 4 -6.33 8.72 -4.64
CA ARG A 4 -6.06 8.78 -3.20
C ARG A 4 -7.03 7.86 -2.48
N ARG A 5 -6.51 6.92 -1.68
CA ARG A 5 -7.32 5.96 -0.90
C ARG A 5 -6.78 5.86 0.52
N ARG A 6 -7.68 5.56 1.46
CA ARG A 6 -7.31 5.31 2.86
C ARG A 6 -6.80 3.89 3.05
N VAL A 7 -7.41 2.92 2.39
CA VAL A 7 -7.04 1.51 2.49
C VAL A 7 -6.27 1.09 1.26
N TRP A 8 -5.11 0.47 1.49
CA TRP A 8 -4.25 -0.10 0.48
C TRP A 8 -3.90 -1.52 0.87
N PHE A 9 -3.68 -2.35 -0.14
CA PHE A 9 -3.15 -3.68 0.03
C PHE A 9 -1.75 -3.73 -0.57
N TYR A 10 -0.87 -4.49 0.07
CA TYR A 10 0.48 -4.70 -0.42
C TYR A 10 0.90 -6.14 -0.18
N ARG A 11 1.92 -6.56 -0.92
CA ARG A 11 2.57 -7.85 -0.73
C ARG A 11 4.07 -7.68 -0.82
N LEU A 12 4.81 -8.26 0.13
CA LEU A 12 6.27 -8.32 0.07
C LEU A 12 6.73 -9.50 -0.78
N ALA A 13 7.95 -9.42 -1.31
CA ALA A 13 8.53 -10.51 -2.08
C ALA A 13 8.63 -11.78 -1.23
N GLY A 14 8.07 -12.89 -1.73
CA GLY A 14 8.04 -14.18 -1.02
C GLY A 14 6.81 -14.39 -0.12
N GLU A 15 5.93 -13.39 0.04
CA GLU A 15 4.71 -13.57 0.82
C GLU A 15 3.58 -14.21 0.02
N ARG A 16 2.96 -15.26 0.59
CA ARG A 16 1.82 -15.95 -0.01
C ARG A 16 0.53 -15.13 0.05
N PHE A 17 0.36 -14.28 1.05
CA PHE A 17 -0.86 -13.51 1.27
C PHE A 17 -0.61 -12.01 1.10
N ALA A 18 -1.69 -11.26 0.92
CA ALA A 18 -1.65 -9.81 0.87
C ALA A 18 -1.98 -9.22 2.23
N HIS A 19 -1.32 -8.12 2.56
CA HIS A 19 -1.57 -7.36 3.78
C HIS A 19 -2.39 -6.11 3.47
N ALA A 20 -3.17 -5.67 4.46
CA ALA A 20 -3.93 -4.44 4.37
C ALA A 20 -3.31 -3.37 5.28
N ILE A 21 -3.17 -2.15 4.77
CA ILE A 21 -2.76 -0.98 5.55
C ILE A 21 -3.80 0.12 5.39
N THR A 22 -4.16 0.74 6.50
CA THR A 22 -5.15 1.83 6.56
C THR A 22 -4.50 3.11 7.05
N PHE A 23 -4.73 4.20 6.32
CA PHE A 23 -4.22 5.53 6.65
C PHE A 23 -5.35 6.44 7.12
N ARG A 24 -5.05 7.31 8.10
CA ARG A 24 -5.99 8.32 8.62
C ARG A 24 -6.45 9.29 7.53
N ILE A 25 -5.54 9.67 6.64
CA ILE A 25 -5.82 10.55 5.50
C ILE A 25 -5.66 9.77 4.18
N PRO A 26 -6.46 10.07 3.14
CA PRO A 26 -6.31 9.41 1.84
C PRO A 26 -4.91 9.64 1.24
N MET A 27 -4.21 8.54 0.98
CA MET A 27 -2.83 8.52 0.47
C MET A 27 -2.78 8.06 -0.98
N THR A 28 -1.78 8.53 -1.72
CA THR A 28 -1.48 8.06 -3.09
C THR A 28 -0.63 6.80 -3.03
N ALA A 29 -0.64 5.99 -4.09
CA ALA A 29 0.21 4.79 -4.20
C ALA A 29 1.69 5.10 -3.89
N ALA A 30 2.21 6.24 -4.40
CA ALA A 30 3.59 6.65 -4.17
C ALA A 30 3.89 6.94 -2.69
N LYS A 31 3.00 7.64 -1.97
CA LYS A 31 3.16 7.90 -0.54
C LYS A 31 3.05 6.61 0.28
N VAL A 32 2.15 5.70 -0.10
CA VAL A 32 2.03 4.40 0.56
C VAL A 32 3.28 3.56 0.35
N LYS A 33 3.83 3.51 -0.87
CA LYS A 33 5.09 2.80 -1.15
C LYS A 33 6.26 3.35 -0.31
N ALA A 34 6.36 4.68 -0.18
CA ALA A 34 7.37 5.31 0.67
C ALA A 34 7.20 4.96 2.15
N ALA A 35 5.96 5.01 2.66
CA ALA A 35 5.66 4.64 4.05
C ALA A 35 5.95 3.16 4.34
N LEU A 36 5.61 2.26 3.40
CA LEU A 36 5.92 0.84 3.51
C LEU A 36 7.44 0.59 3.48
N GLY A 37 8.16 1.27 2.60
CA GLY A 37 9.63 1.19 2.51
C GLY A 37 10.35 1.52 3.81
N GLN A 38 9.79 2.41 4.65
CA GLN A 38 10.36 2.79 5.94
C GLN A 38 9.99 1.84 7.09
N THR A 39 8.95 1.03 6.94
CA THR A 39 8.35 0.25 8.04
C THR A 39 8.49 -1.25 7.85
N VAL A 40 8.13 -1.76 6.68
CA VAL A 40 8.07 -3.21 6.37
C VAL A 40 8.96 -3.61 5.20
N GLY A 41 9.52 -2.63 4.48
CA GLY A 41 10.38 -2.86 3.32
C GLY A 41 9.70 -2.51 1.99
N VAL A 42 10.37 -2.85 0.88
CA VAL A 42 9.89 -2.49 -0.47
C VAL A 42 8.83 -3.50 -0.92
N PRO A 43 7.56 -3.09 -1.08
CA PRO A 43 6.52 -3.98 -1.56
C PRO A 43 6.75 -4.37 -3.02
N ALA A 44 6.58 -5.66 -3.32
CA ALA A 44 6.60 -6.18 -4.68
C ALA A 44 5.34 -5.77 -5.45
N GLU A 45 4.20 -5.79 -4.77
CA GLU A 45 2.90 -5.43 -5.32
C GLU A 45 2.16 -4.47 -4.37
N ILE A 46 1.43 -3.51 -4.94
CA ILE A 46 0.57 -2.57 -4.20
C ILE A 46 -0.69 -2.26 -5.01
N TRP A 47 -1.85 -2.34 -4.37
CA TRP A 47 -3.14 -2.04 -5.00
C TRP A 47 -4.10 -1.36 -4.03
N GLY A 48 -4.99 -0.55 -4.58
CA GLY A 48 -6.06 0.09 -3.84
C GLY A 48 -7.35 -0.70 -3.98
N ARG A 49 -8.15 -0.84 -2.92
CA ARG A 49 -9.51 -1.39 -3.07
C ARG A 49 -10.33 -0.41 -3.90
N SER A 50 -10.86 -0.84 -5.05
CA SER A 50 -12.01 -0.17 -5.66
C SER A 50 -13.19 -0.34 -4.71
N ALA A 51 -13.77 0.77 -4.28
CA ALA A 51 -15.06 0.73 -3.59
C ALA A 51 -16.13 0.37 -4.63
#